data_AF-A0A258ZPS7-F1
#
_entry.id   AF-A0A258ZPS7-F1
#
_cell.length_a   1.000
_cell.length_b   1.000
_cell.length_c   1.000
_cell.angle_alpha   90.00
_cell.angle_beta   90.00
_cell.angle_gamma   90.00
#
_symmetry.space_group_name_H-M   'P 1'
#
loop_
_entity.id
_entity.type
_entity.pdbx_description
1 polymer ?
#
loop_
_entity_poly.entity_id
_entity_poly.type
_entity_poly.pdbx_seq_one_letter_code
_entity_poly.pdbx_strand_id
1 'polypeptide(L)'
;MKKLTIADAADHYGVSKEAIHNRVRRGSLNCIVEDGVKFVVISTPKGTQNNNSIPDARYTQYIEQENERLRGRVDVLENETSRLRDQR
;
A
#
# COMPACT_ATOMS: atom_id res chain seq x y z
N MET A 1 6.10 5.64 18.36
CA MET A 1 6.53 6.02 17.00
C MET A 1 7.82 5.27 16.75
N LYS A 2 7.90 4.49 15.67
CA LYS A 2 9.12 3.73 15.35
C LYS A 2 9.86 4.48 14.24
N LYS A 3 11.12 4.83 14.48
CA LYS A 3 12.01 5.36 13.44
C LYS A 3 12.73 4.18 12.81
N LEU A 4 12.73 4.12 11.50
CA LEU A 4 13.40 3.07 10.72
C LEU A 4 14.32 3.75 9.73
N THR A 5 15.46 3.14 9.43
CA THR A 5 16.26 3.61 8.30
C THR A 5 15.49 3.37 7.01
N ILE A 6 15.92 3.98 5.91
CA ILE A 6 15.34 3.71 4.58
C ILE A 6 15.41 2.22 4.23
N ALA A 7 16.47 1.53 4.66
CA ALA A 7 16.63 0.09 4.44
C ALA A 7 15.63 -0.72 5.26
N ASP A 8 15.54 -0.47 6.56
CA ASP A 8 14.62 -1.22 7.43
C ASP A 8 13.15 -0.93 7.07
N ALA A 9 12.85 0.28 6.60
CA ALA A 9 11.53 0.62 6.10
C ALA A 9 11.20 -0.13 4.80
N ALA A 10 12.16 -0.27 3.89
CA ALA A 10 12.00 -1.04 2.66
C ALA A 10 11.67 -2.50 2.97
N ASP A 11 12.41 -3.11 3.91
CA ASP A 11 12.17 -4.49 4.36
C ASP A 11 10.82 -4.62 5.08
N HIS A 12 10.47 -3.66 5.95
CA HIS A 12 9.19 -3.65 6.66
C HIS A 12 7.96 -3.59 5.73
N TYR A 13 8.05 -2.83 4.62
CA TYR A 13 6.95 -2.70 3.65
C TYR A 13 7.04 -3.69 2.48
N GLY A 14 8.12 -4.48 2.38
CA GLY A 14 8.34 -5.39 1.26
C GLY A 14 8.50 -4.68 -0.09
N VAL A 15 9.10 -3.49 -0.10
CA VAL A 15 9.31 -2.67 -1.30
C VAL A 15 10.78 -2.25 -1.43
N SER A 16 11.18 -1.67 -2.57
CA SER A 16 12.56 -1.20 -2.75
C SER A 16 12.88 0.06 -1.93
N LYS A 17 14.16 0.27 -1.60
CA LYS A 17 14.65 1.53 -1.00
C LYS A 17 14.25 2.76 -1.82
N GLU A 18 14.22 2.61 -3.15
CA GLU A 18 13.80 3.66 -4.07
C GLU A 18 12.30 3.95 -3.98
N ALA A 19 11.46 2.93 -3.75
CA ALA A 19 10.04 3.14 -3.48
C ALA A 19 9.85 3.98 -2.20
N ILE A 20 10.61 3.70 -1.14
CA ILE A 20 10.59 4.50 0.09
C ILE A 20 11.04 5.95 -0.18
N HIS A 21 12.15 6.16 -0.89
CA HIS A 21 12.59 7.50 -1.30
C HIS A 21 11.51 8.26 -2.08
N ASN A 22 10.85 7.58 -3.03
CA ASN A 22 9.78 8.18 -3.82
C ASN A 22 8.59 8.61 -2.96
N ARG A 23 8.22 7.80 -1.97
CA ARG A 23 7.12 8.12 -1.05
C ARG A 23 7.47 9.29 -0.12
N VAL A 24 8.71 9.37 0.35
CA VAL A 24 9.24 10.52 1.12
C VAL A 24 9.28 11.79 0.26
N ARG A 25 9.80 11.71 -0.97
CA ARG A 25 9.83 12.83 -1.93
C ARG A 25 8.43 13.37 -2.23
N ARG A 26 7.43 12.49 -2.31
CA ARG A 26 6.02 12.86 -2.55
C ARG A 26 5.29 13.33 -1.29
N GLY A 27 5.93 13.31 -0.11
CA GLY A 27 5.31 13.69 1.16
C GLY A 27 4.29 12.69 1.72
N SER A 28 4.18 11.51 1.10
CA SER A 28 3.29 10.43 1.58
C SER A 28 3.88 9.61 2.72
N LEU A 29 5.19 9.73 2.96
CA LEU A 29 5.89 9.19 4.14
C LEU A 29 6.66 10.32 4.81
N ASN A 30 6.55 10.39 6.14
CA ASN A 30 7.29 11.35 6.93
C ASN A 30 8.73 10.87 7.16
N CYS A 31 9.69 11.76 7.00
CA CYS A 31 11.09 11.51 7.34
C CYS A 31 11.60 12.54 8.37
N ILE A 32 12.47 12.09 9.26
CA ILE A 32 13.23 12.92 10.20
C ILE A 32 14.71 12.75 9.86
N VAL A 33 15.47 13.84 9.89
CA VAL A 33 16.92 13.80 9.75
C VAL A 33 17.54 13.95 11.14
N GLU A 34 18.28 12.94 11.58
CA GLU A 34 19.02 12.94 12.85
C GLU A 34 20.49 12.62 12.54
N ASP A 35 21.40 13.47 12.99
CA ASP A 35 22.85 13.34 12.80
C ASP A 35 23.26 13.10 11.32
N GLY A 36 22.56 13.75 10.38
CA GLY A 36 22.80 13.62 8.95
C GLY A 36 22.22 12.36 8.29
N VAL A 37 21.58 11.49 9.07
CA VAL A 37 20.96 10.25 8.58
C VAL A 37 19.44 10.42 8.49
N LYS A 38 18.84 10.01 7.36
CA LYS A 38 17.39 10.05 7.13
C LYS A 38 16.71 8.83 7.74
N PHE A 39 15.76 9.06 8.62
CA PHE A 39 14.89 8.04 9.20
C PHE A 39 13.45 8.24 8.75
N VAL A 40 12.79 7.14 8.36
CA VAL A 40 11.37 7.09 8.08
C VAL A 40 10.62 6.89 9.39
N VAL A 41 9.63 7.75 9.64
CA VAL A 41 8.78 7.62 10.81
C VAL A 41 7.61 6.71 10.44
N ILE A 42 7.66 5.48 10.94
CA ILE A 42 6.50 4.60 10.94
C ILE A 42 5.75 4.86 12.23
N SER A 43 4.67 5.63 12.10
CA SER A 43 3.60 5.52 13.07
C SER A 43 3.00 4.12 12.87
N THR A 44 3.20 3.22 13.83
CA THR A 44 2.18 2.19 14.09
C THR A 44 0.84 2.91 14.00
N PRO A 45 -0.20 2.38 13.35
CA PRO A 45 -1.52 2.98 13.46
C PRO A 45 -1.84 2.98 14.95
N LYS A 46 -1.51 4.08 15.65
CA LYS A 46 -2.14 4.44 16.90
C LYS A 46 -3.59 4.43 16.48
N GLY A 47 -4.35 3.49 17.05
CA GLY A 47 -5.77 3.33 16.76
C GLY A 47 -6.34 4.71 16.53
N THR A 48 -6.86 4.89 15.31
CA THR A 48 -7.61 6.03 14.82
C THR A 48 -7.66 7.12 15.88
N GLN A 49 -6.71 8.07 15.83
CA GLN A 49 -6.99 9.35 16.47
C GLN A 49 -8.26 9.81 15.78
N ASN A 50 -9.37 9.67 16.52
CA ASN A 50 -10.73 9.90 16.12
C ASN A 50 -10.88 11.35 15.66
N ASN A 51 -10.45 11.63 14.43
CA ASN A 51 -11.28 12.42 13.57
C ASN A 51 -12.35 11.45 13.11
N ASN A 52 -13.59 11.72 13.49
CA ASN A 52 -14.79 11.14 12.90
C ASN A 52 -14.80 11.40 11.37
N SER A 53 -13.87 10.81 10.61
CA SER A 53 -14.12 10.59 9.20
C SER A 53 -15.08 9.41 9.19
N ILE A 54 -16.37 9.73 9.18
CA ILE A 54 -17.39 8.93 8.50
C ILE A 54 -16.70 8.22 7.32
N PRO A 55 -16.82 6.89 7.14
CA PRO A 55 -16.23 6.22 5.99
C PRO A 55 -16.62 7.06 4.78
N ASP A 56 -15.65 7.71 4.13
CA ASP A 56 -15.97 8.59 3.02
C ASP A 56 -16.72 7.71 2.03
N ALA A 57 -18.02 7.95 1.86
CA ALA A 57 -18.87 7.07 1.07
C ALA A 57 -18.27 6.88 -0.34
N ARG A 58 -17.55 7.89 -0.82
CA ARG A 58 -16.74 7.86 -2.03
C ARG A 58 -15.59 6.85 -1.98
N TYR A 59 -14.87 6.76 -0.86
CA TYR A 59 -13.80 5.79 -0.68
C TYR A 59 -14.35 4.36 -0.62
N THR A 60 -15.44 4.14 0.13
CA THR A 60 -16.10 2.83 0.17
C THR A 60 -16.58 2.41 -1.22
N GLN A 61 -17.27 3.31 -1.93
CA GLN A 61 -17.73 3.06 -3.30
C GLN A 61 -16.58 2.77 -4.27
N TYR A 62 -15.45 3.48 -4.14
CA TYR A 62 -14.27 3.22 -4.95
C TYR A 62 -13.69 1.82 -4.71
N ILE A 63 -13.61 1.39 -3.44
CA ILE A 63 -13.14 0.06 -3.08
C ILE A 63 -14.10 -1.03 -3.59
N GLU A 64 -15.40 -0.81 -3.50
CA GLU A 64 -16.41 -1.74 -4.04
C GLU A 64 -16.29 -1.89 -5.56
N GLN A 65 -16.20 -0.77 -6.29
CA GLN A 65 -16.02 -0.77 -7.74
C GLN A 65 -14.72 -1.48 -8.16
N GLU A 66 -13.63 -1.22 -7.45
CA GLU A 66 -12.34 -1.85 -7.76
C GLU A 66 -12.36 -3.35 -7.46
N ASN A 67 -13.05 -3.78 -6.40
CA ASN A 67 -13.25 -5.19 -6.10
C ASN A 67 -14.06 -5.91 -7.19
N GLU A 68 -15.12 -5.29 -7.70
CA GLU A 68 -15.91 -5.86 -8.80
C GLU A 68 -15.06 -5.98 -10.07
N ARG A 69 -14.29 -4.95 -10.41
CA ARG A 69 -13.36 -4.95 -11.54
C ARG A 69 -12.31 -6.07 -11.44
N LEU A 70 -11.75 -6.27 -10.25
CA LEU A 70 -10.75 -7.31 -10.00
C LEU A 70 -11.36 -8.72 -10.09
N ARG A 71 -12.56 -8.93 -9.55
CA ARG A 71 -13.28 -10.21 -9.67
C ARG A 71 -13.53 -10.58 -11.13
N GLY A 72 -14.04 -9.65 -11.94
CA GLY A 72 -14.25 -9.92 -13.37
C GLY A 72 -12.96 -10.27 -14.12
N ARG A 73 -11.83 -9.66 -13.74
CA ARG A 73 -10.52 -10.01 -14.33
C ARG A 73 -10.07 -11.42 -13.91
N VAL A 74 -10.32 -11.81 -12.67
CA VAL A 74 -10.02 -13.17 -12.18
C VAL A 74 -10.87 -14.19 -12.95
N ASP A 75 -12.18 -13.96 -13.07
CA ASP A 75 -13.08 -14.87 -13.78
C ASP A 75 -12.66 -15.08 -15.24
N VAL A 76 -12.23 -14.03 -15.94
CA VAL A 76 -11.70 -14.13 -17.31
C VAL A 76 -10.43 -14.98 -17.34
N LEU A 77 -9.46 -14.71 -16.47
CA LEU A 77 -8.20 -15.45 -16.41
C LEU A 77 -8.44 -16.93 -16.06
N GLU A 78 -9.33 -17.22 -15.12
CA GLU A 78 -9.69 -18.59 -14.75
C GLU A 78 -10.32 -19.33 -15.93
N ASN A 79 -11.28 -18.72 -16.63
CA ASN A 79 -11.88 -19.29 -17.83
C ASN A 79 -10.86 -19.55 -18.96
N GLU A 80 -9.95 -18.60 -19.21
CA GLU A 80 -8.86 -18.77 -20.17
C GLU A 80 -7.95 -19.93 -19.78
N THR A 81 -7.54 -20.02 -18.51
CA THR A 81 -6.71 -21.13 -18.03
C THR A 81 -7.42 -22.48 -18.10
N SER A 82 -8.73 -22.56 -17.84
CA SER A 82 -9.50 -23.80 -18.01
C SER A 82 -9.51 -24.23 -19.46
N ARG A 83 -9.84 -23.30 -20.38
CA ARG A 83 -9.85 -23.59 -21.83
C ARG A 83 -8.50 -24.10 -22.34
N LEU A 84 -7.40 -23.48 -21.90
CA LEU A 84 -6.05 -23.91 -22.27
C LEU A 84 -5.68 -25.28 -21.69
N ARG A 85 -6.20 -25.63 -20.51
CA ARG A 85 -6.02 -26.98 -19.92
C ARG A 85 -6.82 -28.03 -20.68
N ASP A 86 -8.06 -27.74 -21.03
CA ASP A 86 -8.95 -28.67 -21.73
C ASP A 86 -8.52 -28.92 -23.19
N GLN A 87 -7.68 -28.04 -23.75
CA GLN A 87 -7.05 -28.19 -25.08
C GLN A 87 -5.79 -29.07 -25.09
N ARG A 88 -5.32 -29.53 -23.93
CA ARG A 88 -4.10 -30.32 -23.75
C ARG A 88 -4.40 -31.80 -23.53
#